data_AF-X1CF04-F1
#
_entry.id   AF-X1CF04-F1
#
_cell.length_a   1.000
_cell.length_b   1.000
_cell.length_c   1.000
_cell.angle_alpha   90.00
_cell.angle_beta   90.00
_cell.angle_gamma   90.00
#
_symmetry.space_group_name_H-M   'P 1'
#
loop_
_entity.id
_entity.type
_entity.pdbx_description
1 polymer ?
#
loop_
_entity_poly.entity_id
_entity_poly.type
_entity_poly.pdbx_seq_one_letter_code
_entity_poly.pdbx_strand_id
1 'polypeptide(L)'
;FNEFVDDIAECGADGFIFEPLVDLKMIVEKYGQTKVIIGNIDCRVLTFGKKEDIYREVRRCADLGRDCPGFFCRRQSYSPQCFFR
;
A
#
# COMPACT_ATOMS: atom_id res chain seq x y z
N PHE A 1 6.06 -11.29 1.01
CA PHE A 1 6.34 -11.10 -0.42
C PHE A 1 7.06 -9.76 -0.60
N ASN A 2 8.38 -9.78 -0.61
CA ASN A 2 9.24 -8.59 -0.68
C ASN A 2 10.63 -8.91 -1.27
N GLU A 3 10.82 -10.13 -1.74
CA GLU A 3 12.12 -10.73 -2.08
C GLU A 3 12.84 -9.99 -3.22
N PHE A 4 12.09 -9.41 -4.16
CA PHE A 4 12.65 -8.73 -5.35
C PHE A 4 12.56 -7.20 -5.30
N VAL A 5 12.08 -6.61 -4.21
CA VAL A 5 11.90 -5.15 -4.13
C VAL A 5 13.26 -4.45 -4.27
N ASP A 6 14.27 -5.02 -3.64
CA ASP A 6 15.64 -4.51 -3.66
C ASP A 6 16.23 -4.54 -5.08
N ASP A 7 16.15 -5.69 -5.75
CA ASP A 7 16.65 -5.85 -7.11
C ASP A 7 15.98 -4.86 -8.08
N ILE A 8 14.66 -4.68 -7.96
CA ILE A 8 13.91 -3.73 -8.80
C ILE A 8 14.32 -2.28 -8.48
N ALA A 9 14.57 -1.96 -7.21
CA ALA A 9 15.06 -0.64 -6.80
C ALA A 9 16.44 -0.34 -7.41
N GLU A 10 17.33 -1.34 -7.42
CA GLU A 10 18.68 -1.29 -7.98
C GLU A 10 18.68 -1.21 -9.51
N CYS A 11 17.70 -1.83 -10.18
CA CYS A 11 17.46 -1.64 -11.61
C CYS A 11 17.00 -0.21 -11.98
N GLY A 12 16.79 0.68 -11.00
CA GLY A 12 16.49 2.08 -11.23
C GLY A 12 15.01 2.43 -11.25
N ALA A 13 14.12 1.57 -10.75
CA ALA A 13 12.70 1.91 -10.66
C ALA A 13 12.47 3.14 -9.77
N ASP A 14 11.64 4.09 -10.21
CA ASP A 14 11.30 5.30 -9.43
C ASP A 14 10.29 5.03 -8.30
N GLY A 15 9.59 3.90 -8.36
CA GLY A 15 8.57 3.55 -7.37
C GLY A 15 7.91 2.21 -7.61
N PHE A 16 6.99 1.88 -6.70
CA PHE A 16 6.36 0.57 -6.63
C PHE A 16 4.85 0.67 -6.39
N ILE A 17 4.13 -0.32 -6.90
CA ILE A 17 2.73 -0.56 -6.57
C ILE A 17 2.66 -1.86 -5.78
N PHE A 18 2.12 -1.82 -4.56
CA PHE A 18 2.08 -2.98 -3.68
C PHE A 18 0.68 -3.50 -3.41
N GLU A 19 0.59 -4.82 -3.40
CA GLU A 19 -0.56 -5.59 -2.98
C GLU A 19 -0.64 -5.71 -1.44
N PRO A 20 -1.82 -5.97 -0.85
CA PRO A 20 -2.01 -5.94 0.60
C PRO A 20 -1.23 -7.00 1.39
N LEU A 21 -0.65 -7.99 0.70
CA LEU A 21 0.17 -9.04 1.33
C LEU A 21 1.63 -8.61 1.57
N VAL A 22 2.02 -7.42 1.09
CA VAL A 22 3.32 -6.82 1.36
C VAL A 22 3.24 -6.04 2.66
N ASP A 23 4.23 -6.18 3.54
CA ASP A 23 4.30 -5.33 4.73
C ASP A 23 4.66 -3.90 4.33
N LEU A 24 3.64 -3.03 4.33
CA LEU A 24 3.82 -1.63 3.97
C LEU A 24 4.81 -0.92 4.89
N LYS A 25 4.87 -1.28 6.19
CA LYS A 25 5.75 -0.63 7.16
C LYS A 25 7.21 -0.81 6.76
N MET A 26 7.60 -2.04 6.44
CA MET A 26 8.97 -2.36 6.01
C MET A 26 9.36 -1.59 4.73
N ILE A 27 8.42 -1.47 3.78
CA ILE A 27 8.63 -0.71 2.54
C ILE A 27 8.82 0.78 2.82
N VAL A 28 7.95 1.42 3.62
CA VAL A 28 8.07 2.86 3.90
C VAL A 28 9.34 3.17 4.70
N GLU A 29 9.73 2.31 5.64
CA GLU A 29 10.97 2.48 6.40
C GLU A 29 12.20 2.42 5.50
N LYS A 30 12.21 1.52 4.51
CA LYS A 30 13.36 1.31 3.63
C LYS A 30 13.42 2.27 2.44
N TYR A 31 12.29 2.56 1.82
CA TYR A 31 12.21 3.25 0.53
C TYR A 31 11.40 4.54 0.56
N GLY A 32 10.70 4.86 1.65
CA GLY A 32 9.73 5.95 1.72
C GLY A 32 10.28 7.34 1.44
N GLN A 33 11.59 7.53 1.60
CA GLN A 33 12.27 8.80 1.31
C GLN A 33 12.89 8.85 -0.09
N THR A 34 12.98 7.73 -0.80
CA THR A 34 13.75 7.59 -2.04
C THR A 34 12.93 7.14 -3.24
N LYS A 35 11.76 6.53 -3.02
CA LYS A 35 10.94 5.92 -4.06
C LYS A 35 9.46 6.29 -3.86
N VAL A 36 8.72 6.38 -4.96
CA VAL A 36 7.25 6.51 -4.93
C VAL A 36 6.64 5.20 -4.46
N ILE A 37 5.67 5.25 -3.55
CA ILE A 37 4.99 4.07 -3.02
C ILE A 37 3.50 4.22 -3.24
N ILE A 38 2.90 3.28 -3.97
CA ILE A 38 1.46 3.27 -4.27
C ILE A 38 0.84 2.00 -3.68
N GLY A 39 -0.12 2.14 -2.77
CA GLY A 39 -0.75 1.00 -2.10
C GLY A 39 -1.06 1.26 -0.63
N ASN A 40 -1.34 0.25 0.18
CA ASN A 40 -1.60 -1.15 -0.18
C ASN A 40 -2.91 -1.64 0.43
N ILE A 41 -3.95 -0.79 0.45
CA ILE A 41 -5.21 -1.04 1.17
C ILE A 41 -5.76 -2.44 0.86
N ASP A 42 -6.07 -3.20 1.91
CA ASP A 42 -6.70 -4.51 1.80
C ASP A 42 -8.18 -4.39 1.41
N CYS A 43 -8.48 -4.80 0.18
CA CYS A 43 -9.83 -4.77 -0.36
C CYS A 43 -10.80 -5.68 0.38
N ARG A 44 -10.31 -6.75 1.03
CA ARG A 44 -11.17 -7.67 1.78
C ARG A 44 -11.82 -6.94 2.95
N VAL A 45 -11.10 -6.01 3.58
CA VAL A 45 -11.63 -5.14 4.64
C VAL A 45 -12.67 -4.19 4.07
N LEU A 46 -12.42 -3.62 2.90
CA LEU A 46 -13.38 -2.74 2.21
C LEU A 46 -14.67 -3.47 1.81
N THR A 47 -14.56 -4.73 1.38
CA THR A 47 -15.70 -5.50 0.89
C THR A 47 -16.52 -6.15 2.01
N PHE A 48 -15.85 -6.72 3.02
CA PHE A 48 -16.49 -7.59 4.01
C PHE A 48 -16.43 -7.04 5.45
N GLY A 49 -15.66 -5.97 5.69
CA GLY A 49 -15.49 -5.38 7.01
C GLY A 49 -16.65 -4.46 7.42
N LYS A 50 -16.69 -4.13 8.71
CA LYS A 50 -17.54 -3.06 9.23
C LYS A 50 -16.91 -1.70 8.94
N LYS A 51 -17.68 -0.64 9.12
CA LYS A 51 -17.22 0.75 8.92
C LYS A 51 -15.94 1.05 9.73
N GLU A 52 -15.86 0.53 10.95
CA GLU A 52 -14.72 0.68 11.85
C GLU A 52 -13.49 -0.06 11.35
N ASP A 53 -13.66 -1.22 10.69
CA ASP A 53 -12.57 -1.97 10.08
C ASP A 53 -12.00 -1.21 8.88
N ILE A 54 -12.89 -0.68 8.03
CA ILE A 54 -12.53 0.16 6.89
C ILE A 54 -11.76 1.39 7.36
N TYR A 55 -12.26 2.08 8.38
CA TYR A 55 -11.59 3.26 8.93
C TYR A 55 -10.19 2.92 9.47
N ARG A 56 -10.06 1.81 10.21
CA ARG A 56 -8.76 1.37 10.73
C ARG A 56 -7.78 1.04 9.62
N GLU A 57 -8.23 0.39 8.55
CA GLU A 57 -7.38 0.02 7.43
C GLU A 57 -6.89 1.24 6.64
N VAL A 58 -7.79 2.18 6.33
CA VAL A 58 -7.41 3.44 5.66
C VAL A 58 -6.45 4.24 6.53
N ARG A 59 -6.73 4.33 7.85
CA ARG A 59 -5.87 5.01 8.80
C ARG A 59 -4.50 4.36 8.91
N ARG A 60 -4.41 3.03 8.92
CA ARG A 60 -3.13 2.28 8.91
C ARG A 60 -2.27 2.69 7.72
N CYS A 61 -2.83 2.72 6.51
CA CYS A 61 -2.09 3.14 5.32
C CYS A 61 -1.67 4.61 5.38
N ALA A 62 -2.56 5.50 5.83
CA ALA A 62 -2.26 6.93 5.95
C ALA A 62 -1.17 7.21 7.01
N ASP A 63 -1.25 6.57 8.18
CA ASP A 63 -0.30 6.75 9.28
C ASP A 63 1.08 6.17 8.94
N LEU A 64 1.17 5.15 8.08
CA LEU A 64 2.45 4.63 7.59
C LEU A 64 3.03 5.48 6.45
N GLY A 65 2.19 5.99 5.57
CA GLY A 65 2.61 6.74 4.39
C GLY A 65 2.79 8.25 4.60
N ARG A 66 2.30 8.82 5.71
CA ARG A 66 2.27 10.29 5.96
C ARG A 66 3.59 11.01 5.75
N ASP A 67 4.70 10.40 6.14
CA ASP A 67 6.02 11.02 6.13
C ASP A 67 6.81 10.66 4.85
N CYS A 68 6.17 9.96 3.90
CA CYS A 68 6.75 9.59 2.61
C CYS A 68 6.28 10.59 1.53
N PRO A 69 7.17 11.41 0.95
CA PRO A 69 6.78 12.46 -0.01
C PRO A 69 6.02 11.96 -1.25
N GLY A 70 6.29 10.71 -1.67
CA GLY A 70 5.71 10.08 -2.84
C GLY A 70 4.66 9.01 -2.56
N PHE A 71 3.99 9.04 -1.39
CA PHE A 71 3.01 8.02 -1.05
C PHE A 71 1.62 8.29 -1.63
N PHE A 72 1.06 7.29 -2.31
CA PHE A 72 -0.31 7.28 -2.79
C PHE A 72 -1.09 6.11 -2.20
N CYS A 73 -2.08 6.43 -1.38
CA CYS A 73 -2.96 5.44 -0.79
C CYS A 73 -3.88 4.85 -1.87
N ARG A 74 -3.66 3.58 -2.24
CA ARG A 74 -4.39 2.92 -3.34
C ARG A 74 -4.87 1.52 -2.93
N ARG A 75 -6.04 1.17 -3.47
CA ARG A 75 -6.63 -0.17 -3.44
C ARG A 75 -6.10 -1.05 -4.59
N GLN A 76 -6.00 -2.37 -4.39
CA GLN A 76 -5.74 -3.35 -5.45
C GLN A 76 -6.77 -3.24 -6.60
N SER A 77 -6.29 -3.39 -7.84
CA SER A 77 -7.11 -3.19 -9.05
C SER A 77 -7.99 -4.38 -9.43
N TYR A 78 -7.70 -5.60 -8.98
CA TYR A 78 -8.36 -6.82 -9.47
C TYR A 78 -9.56 -7.32 -8.65
N SER A 79 -9.97 -6.65 -7.57
CA SER A 79 -11.18 -7.07 -6.84
C SER A 79 -12.42 -6.48 -7.51
N PRO A 80 -13.33 -7.30 -8.10
CA PRO A 80 -14.52 -6.81 -8.81
C PRO A 80 -15.62 -6.25 -7.87
N GLN A 81 -15.37 -6.22 -6.55
CA GLN A 81 -16.42 -6.00 -5.53
C GLN A 81 -16.31 -4.67 -4.78
N CYS A 82 -15.34 -3.79 -5.08
CA CYS A 82 -15.25 -2.47 -4.45
C CYS A 82 -15.87 -1.32 -5.28
N PHE A 83 -16.88 -1.62 -6.10
CA PHE A 83 -17.79 -0.58 -6.58
C PHE A 83 -18.79 -0.29 -5.45
N PHE A 84 -18.49 0.77 -4.69
CA PHE A 84 -19.38 1.52 -3.80
C PHE A 84 -20.54 0.75 -3.15
N ARG A 85 -20.39 0.52 -1.84
CA ARG A 85 -21.53 0.34 -0.95
C ARG A 85 -22.02 1.69 -0.44
#